data_AF-A0A225UVV1-F1
#
_entry.id   AF-A0A225UVV1-F1
#
_cell.length_a   1.000
_cell.length_b   1.000
_cell.length_c   1.000
_cell.angle_alpha   90.00
_cell.angle_beta   90.00
_cell.angle_gamma   90.00
#
_symmetry.space_group_name_H-M   'P 1'
#
loop_
_entity.id
_entity.type
_entity.pdbx_description
1 polymer ?
#
loop_
_entity_poly.entity_id
_entity_poly.type
_entity_poly.pdbx_seq_one_letter_code
_entity_poly.pdbx_strand_id
1 'polypeptide(L)'
;MATVASSDQAADPQKEREIDEVMEFLKFSVKPSTSFGGTILFKFKDADGAEPRTTYAVEISDERLVATRKNATATDVRPTCEMTITMDDFLWIYSGKVSSSDMVKLFYAGCVAISSYAFRTVSKFAQSFDFSSEK
;
A
#
# COMPACT_ATOMS: atom_id res chain seq x y z
N MET A 1 -28.22 -24.03 23.07
CA MET A 1 -27.23 -24.08 21.98
C MET A 1 -27.10 -22.67 21.43
N ALA A 2 -25.99 -22.00 21.69
CA ALA A 2 -25.73 -20.65 21.19
C ALA A 2 -25.09 -20.76 19.81
N THR A 3 -25.75 -20.24 18.79
CA THR A 3 -25.21 -20.09 17.44
C THR A 3 -24.14 -19.02 17.50
N VAL A 4 -22.87 -19.42 17.36
CA VAL A 4 -21.75 -18.51 17.18
C VAL A 4 -21.96 -17.73 15.88
N ALA A 5 -22.13 -16.42 16.01
CA ALA A 5 -22.14 -15.50 14.90
C ALA A 5 -20.82 -15.62 14.15
N SER A 6 -20.88 -16.21 12.96
CA SER A 6 -19.79 -16.11 11.98
C SER A 6 -19.85 -14.69 11.43
N SER A 7 -19.21 -13.76 12.12
CA SER A 7 -18.92 -12.44 11.55
C SER A 7 -17.91 -12.64 10.44
N ASP A 8 -18.43 -12.88 9.25
CA ASP A 8 -17.76 -12.62 7.98
C ASP A 8 -17.29 -11.15 8.07
N GLN A 9 -16.03 -10.95 8.47
CA GLN A 9 -15.43 -9.62 8.51
C GLN A 9 -15.30 -9.15 7.07
N ALA A 10 -16.40 -8.61 6.54
CA ALA A 10 -16.41 -7.86 5.29
C ALA A 10 -15.31 -6.79 5.40
N ALA A 11 -14.54 -6.62 4.32
CA ALA A 11 -13.62 -5.50 4.22
C ALA A 11 -14.36 -4.23 4.65
N ASP A 12 -13.80 -3.51 5.63
CA ASP A 12 -14.47 -2.35 6.21
C ASP A 12 -14.67 -1.31 5.09
N PRO A 13 -15.92 -1.04 4.66
CA PRO A 13 -16.19 -0.16 3.53
C PRO A 13 -15.68 1.26 3.77
N GLN A 14 -15.48 1.66 5.03
CA GLN A 14 -14.85 2.92 5.38
C GLN A 14 -13.35 2.91 5.07
N LYS A 15 -12.63 1.87 5.49
CA LYS A 15 -11.18 1.75 5.24
C LYS A 15 -10.87 1.68 3.75
N GLU A 16 -11.70 1.00 2.96
CA GLU A 16 -11.53 0.99 1.50
C GLU A 16 -11.66 2.39 0.88
N ARG A 17 -12.60 3.20 1.37
CA ARG A 17 -12.75 4.59 0.90
C ARG A 17 -11.55 5.44 1.29
N GLU A 18 -11.06 5.31 2.51
CA GLU A 18 -9.85 6.01 2.95
C GLU A 18 -8.62 5.59 2.11
N ILE A 19 -8.50 4.31 1.75
CA ILE A 19 -7.47 3.84 0.82
C ILE A 19 -7.67 4.45 -0.57
N ASP A 20 -8.90 4.50 -1.09
CA ASP A 20 -9.20 5.12 -2.38
C ASP A 20 -8.79 6.62 -2.39
N GLU A 21 -9.01 7.34 -1.29
CA GLU A 21 -8.55 8.73 -1.10
C GLU A 21 -7.03 8.84 -1.09
N VAL A 22 -6.32 7.94 -0.40
CA VAL A 22 -4.85 7.88 -0.43
C VAL A 22 -4.35 7.61 -1.86
N MET A 23 -4.97 6.68 -2.58
CA MET A 23 -4.59 6.35 -3.96
C MET A 23 -4.79 7.54 -4.91
N GLU A 24 -5.83 8.35 -4.70
CA GLU A 24 -6.04 9.58 -5.45
C GLU A 24 -4.99 10.64 -5.08
N PHE A 25 -4.69 10.80 -3.79
CA PHE A 25 -3.65 11.71 -3.32
C PHE A 25 -2.27 11.38 -3.91
N LEU A 26 -1.92 10.10 -4.03
CA LEU A 26 -0.64 9.67 -4.63
C LEU A 26 -0.47 10.19 -6.07
N LYS A 27 -1.55 10.38 -6.82
CA LYS A 27 -1.48 10.90 -8.20
C LYS A 27 -0.88 12.30 -8.30
N PHE A 28 -1.07 13.11 -7.27
CA PHE A 28 -0.69 14.53 -7.26
C PHE A 28 0.49 14.84 -6.34
N SER A 29 0.90 13.90 -5.48
CA SER A 29 1.97 14.10 -4.49
C SER A 29 3.35 13.64 -4.97
N VAL A 30 3.48 13.16 -6.21
CA VAL A 30 4.79 12.72 -6.73
C VAL A 30 5.78 13.89 -6.85
N LYS A 31 6.97 13.70 -6.31
CA LYS A 31 8.06 14.67 -6.37
C LYS A 31 8.68 14.66 -7.78
N PRO A 32 8.95 15.84 -8.36
CA PRO A 32 9.69 15.93 -9.60
C PRO A 32 11.09 15.31 -9.52
N SER A 33 11.67 15.17 -8.33
CA SER A 33 12.99 14.57 -8.12
C SER A 33 12.96 13.06 -7.92
N THR A 34 11.81 12.38 -8.10
CA THR A 34 11.76 10.94 -7.91
C THR A 34 12.72 10.19 -8.84
N SER A 35 13.35 9.16 -8.29
CA SER A 35 14.22 8.22 -9.00
C SER A 35 13.61 6.82 -9.11
N PHE A 36 12.37 6.66 -8.67
CA PHE A 36 11.63 5.42 -8.81
C PHE A 36 10.83 5.44 -10.11
N GLY A 37 10.94 4.37 -10.89
CA GLY A 37 10.08 4.06 -12.02
C GLY A 37 9.66 2.60 -11.91
N GLY A 38 8.37 2.33 -12.13
CA GLY A 38 7.80 0.98 -12.04
C GLY A 38 6.50 0.94 -11.26
N THR A 39 6.08 -0.29 -10.92
CA THR A 39 4.76 -0.56 -10.35
C THR A 39 4.86 -1.31 -9.03
N ILE A 40 4.20 -0.80 -7.99
CA ILE A 40 3.99 -1.50 -6.73
C ILE A 40 2.58 -2.05 -6.71
N LEU A 41 2.43 -3.35 -6.44
CA LEU A 41 1.13 -3.99 -6.22
C LEU A 41 0.92 -4.24 -4.73
N PHE A 42 0.01 -3.48 -4.13
CA PHE A 42 -0.47 -3.68 -2.77
C PHE A 42 -1.54 -4.77 -2.75
N LYS A 43 -1.38 -5.73 -1.85
CA LYS A 43 -2.31 -6.82 -1.57
C LYS A 43 -2.79 -6.68 -0.13
N PHE A 44 -4.04 -6.28 0.04
CA PHE A 44 -4.63 -6.06 1.36
C PHE A 44 -5.16 -7.38 1.92
N LYS A 45 -4.45 -7.93 2.91
CA LYS A 45 -4.90 -9.12 3.65
C LYS A 45 -5.73 -8.72 4.86
N ASP A 46 -6.60 -9.62 5.27
CA ASP A 46 -7.28 -9.50 6.56
C ASP A 46 -6.31 -9.84 7.71
N ALA A 47 -6.65 -9.41 8.93
CA ALA A 47 -5.88 -9.69 10.14
C ALA A 47 -5.70 -11.20 10.38
N ASP A 48 -6.67 -12.01 9.94
CA ASP A 48 -6.67 -13.47 10.04
C ASP A 48 -5.85 -14.18 8.95
N GLY A 49 -5.20 -13.42 8.05
CA GLY A 49 -4.31 -14.00 7.03
C GLY A 49 -5.01 -14.70 5.86
N ALA A 50 -6.32 -14.47 5.69
CA ALA A 50 -7.06 -14.91 4.50
C ALA A 50 -6.52 -14.26 3.22
N GLU A 51 -6.89 -14.81 2.05
CA GLU A 51 -6.46 -14.30 0.75
C GLU A 51 -6.76 -12.79 0.60
N PRO A 52 -5.89 -12.03 -0.09
CA PRO A 52 -6.08 -10.59 -0.24
C PRO A 52 -7.38 -10.30 -0.99
N ARG A 53 -8.34 -9.66 -0.32
CA ARG A 53 -9.65 -9.35 -0.91
C ARG A 53 -9.59 -8.17 -1.88
N THR A 54 -8.70 -7.22 -1.62
CA THR A 54 -8.59 -5.98 -2.39
C THR A 54 -7.12 -5.73 -2.72
N THR A 55 -6.85 -5.37 -3.98
CA THR A 55 -5.49 -5.06 -4.45
C THR A 55 -5.46 -3.69 -5.09
N TYR A 56 -4.30 -3.03 -5.04
CA TYR A 56 -4.08 -1.75 -5.69
C TYR A 56 -2.72 -1.73 -6.35
N ALA A 57 -2.68 -1.45 -7.64
CA ALA A 57 -1.44 -1.16 -8.34
C ALA A 57 -1.20 0.35 -8.34
N VAL A 58 0.01 0.78 -8.00
CA VAL A 58 0.48 2.15 -8.14
C VAL A 58 1.71 2.14 -9.03
N GLU A 59 1.57 2.76 -10.20
CA GLU A 59 2.62 2.90 -11.20
C GLU A 59 3.16 4.32 -11.16
N ILE A 60 4.49 4.47 -11.16
CA ILE A 60 5.18 5.72 -11.48
C ILE A 60 5.89 5.50 -12.81
N SER A 61 5.44 6.21 -13.85
CA SER A 61 6.03 6.16 -15.18
C SER A 61 7.37 6.91 -15.26
N ASP A 62 8.11 6.74 -16.35
CA ASP A 62 9.36 7.49 -16.60
C ASP A 62 9.12 9.00 -16.74
N GLU A 63 7.91 9.39 -17.16
CA GLU A 63 7.44 10.78 -17.20
C GLU A 63 7.00 11.32 -15.83
N ARG A 64 7.15 10.49 -14.78
CA ARG A 64 6.77 10.80 -13.38
C ARG A 64 5.27 11.02 -13.20
N LEU A 65 4.46 10.53 -14.13
CA LEU A 65 3.01 10.45 -13.95
C LEU A 65 2.68 9.21 -13.12
N VAL A 66 1.75 9.39 -12.18
CA VAL A 66 1.29 8.32 -11.30
C VAL A 66 -0.08 7.83 -11.75
N ALA A 67 -0.20 6.51 -11.90
CA ALA A 67 -1.46 5.84 -12.19
C ALA A 67 -1.78 4.85 -11.08
N THR A 68 -3.05 4.80 -10.66
CA THR A 68 -3.54 3.82 -9.69
C THR A 68 -4.64 2.95 -10.30
N ARG A 69 -4.64 1.66 -9.95
CA ARG A 69 -5.65 0.70 -10.41
C ARG A 69 -6.09 -0.20 -9.26
N LYS A 70 -7.38 -0.14 -8.91
CA LYS A 70 -8.02 -1.03 -7.93
C LYS A 70 -8.27 -2.41 -8.55
N ASN A 71 -8.20 -3.46 -7.73
CA ASN A 71 -8.41 -4.86 -8.07
C ASN A 71 -7.51 -5.37 -9.21
N ALA A 72 -6.29 -4.84 -9.30
CA ALA A 72 -5.30 -5.26 -10.27
C ALA A 72 -4.68 -6.62 -9.89
N THR A 73 -4.43 -7.49 -10.87
CA THR A 73 -3.67 -8.72 -10.67
C THR A 73 -2.21 -8.54 -11.05
N ALA A 74 -1.32 -9.38 -10.50
CA ALA A 74 0.10 -9.35 -10.84
C ALA A 74 0.37 -9.58 -12.34
N THR A 75 -0.48 -10.38 -13.00
CA THR A 75 -0.38 -10.65 -14.44
C THR A 75 -0.69 -9.42 -15.28
N ASP A 76 -1.64 -8.60 -14.84
CA ASP A 76 -2.12 -7.43 -15.59
C ASP A 76 -1.12 -6.27 -15.56
N VAL A 77 -0.45 -6.09 -14.42
CA VAL A 77 0.39 -4.89 -14.18
C VAL A 77 1.88 -5.19 -14.11
N ARG A 78 2.27 -6.48 -14.08
CA ARG A 78 3.67 -6.96 -14.01
C ARG A 78 4.49 -6.17 -12.97
N PRO A 79 4.12 -6.25 -11.69
CA PRO A 79 4.64 -5.36 -10.68
C PRO A 79 6.15 -5.51 -10.51
N THR A 80 6.83 -4.38 -10.33
CA THR A 80 8.24 -4.33 -9.91
C THR A 80 8.39 -4.87 -8.49
N CYS A 81 7.37 -4.71 -7.65
CA CYS A 81 7.30 -5.27 -6.31
C CYS A 81 5.86 -5.57 -5.93
N GLU A 82 5.65 -6.68 -5.25
CA GLU A 82 4.40 -7.00 -4.57
C GLU A 82 4.56 -6.75 -3.08
N MET A 83 3.55 -6.17 -2.46
CA MET A 83 3.53 -5.84 -1.05
C MET A 83 2.23 -6.35 -0.44
N THR A 84 2.32 -7.28 0.51
CA THR A 84 1.15 -7.71 1.29
C THR A 84 1.14 -6.97 2.61
N ILE A 85 0.03 -6.32 2.97
CA ILE A 85 -0.13 -5.50 4.19
C ILE A 85 -1.60 -5.53 4.64
N THR A 86 -1.89 -5.22 5.90
CA THR A 86 -3.28 -5.02 6.35
C THR A 86 -3.77 -3.61 5.97
N MET A 87 -5.08 -3.41 5.87
CA MET A 87 -5.63 -2.07 5.63
C MET A 87 -5.29 -1.09 6.77
N ASP A 88 -5.32 -1.58 8.02
CA ASP A 88 -5.00 -0.78 9.20
C ASP A 88 -3.54 -0.30 9.20
N ASP A 89 -2.59 -1.19 8.94
CA ASP A 89 -1.17 -0.81 8.88
C ASP A 89 -0.90 0.19 7.76
N PHE A 90 -1.56 0.02 6.60
CA PHE A 90 -1.42 0.94 5.49
C PHE A 90 -1.96 2.33 5.84
N LEU A 91 -3.20 2.42 6.30
CA LEU A 91 -3.80 3.71 6.69
C LEU A 91 -3.02 4.35 7.84
N TRP A 92 -2.48 3.54 8.75
CA TRP A 92 -1.60 4.03 9.79
C TRP A 92 -0.32 4.67 9.21
N ILE A 93 0.38 4.01 8.29
CA ILE A 93 1.56 4.59 7.59
C ILE A 93 1.23 5.94 6.96
N TYR A 94 0.10 6.02 6.26
CA TYR A 94 -0.31 7.22 5.53
C TYR A 94 -1.03 8.26 6.40
N SER A 95 -1.25 7.98 7.69
CA SER A 95 -1.84 8.93 8.64
C SER A 95 -0.93 10.10 9.02
N GLY A 96 0.33 10.08 8.59
CA GLY A 96 1.35 11.09 8.92
C GLY A 96 1.88 11.01 10.36
N LYS A 97 1.40 10.07 11.17
CA LYS A 97 1.82 9.87 12.58
C LYS A 97 2.94 8.85 12.74
N VAL A 98 3.40 8.24 11.65
CA VAL A 98 4.33 7.12 11.66
C VAL A 98 5.76 7.62 11.53
N SER A 99 6.61 7.25 12.50
CA SER A 99 8.04 7.57 12.44
C SER A 99 8.77 6.67 11.44
N SER A 100 9.93 7.11 10.97
CA SER A 100 10.82 6.29 10.12
C SER A 100 11.17 4.95 10.77
N SER A 101 11.23 4.90 12.10
CA SER A 101 11.53 3.68 12.88
C SER A 101 10.36 2.70 12.92
N ASP A 102 9.13 3.19 12.83
CA ASP A 102 7.91 2.37 12.86
C ASP A 102 7.64 1.71 11.51
N MET A 103 7.97 2.40 10.40
CA MET A 103 8.02 1.78 9.08
C MET A 103 8.98 0.58 9.07
N VAL A 104 10.18 0.73 9.65
CA VAL A 104 11.17 -0.34 9.76
C VAL A 104 10.64 -1.53 10.58
N LYS A 105 9.92 -1.28 11.68
CA LYS A 105 9.29 -2.35 12.48
C LYS A 105 8.23 -3.14 11.69
N LEU A 106 7.45 -2.49 10.82
CA LEU A 106 6.47 -3.18 9.98
C LEU A 106 7.15 -4.12 8.96
N PHE A 107 8.31 -3.72 8.41
CA PHE A 107 9.10 -4.59 7.55
C PHE A 107 9.69 -5.79 8.32
N TYR A 108 10.21 -5.58 9.54
CA TYR A 108 10.79 -6.66 10.35
C TYR A 108 9.74 -7.57 11.03
N ALA A 109 8.52 -7.09 11.24
CA ALA A 109 7.42 -7.86 11.83
C ALA A 109 6.80 -8.89 10.88
N GLY A 110 7.24 -8.95 9.61
CA GLY A 110 6.61 -9.81 8.60
C GLY A 110 5.22 -9.34 8.17
N CYS A 111 4.79 -8.15 8.63
CA CYS A 111 3.58 -7.48 8.14
C CYS A 111 3.72 -7.05 6.68
N VAL A 112 4.96 -7.00 6.17
CA VAL A 112 5.30 -6.72 4.78
C VAL A 112 6.23 -7.80 4.25
N ALA A 113 5.68 -8.76 3.51
CA ALA A 113 6.49 -9.78 2.83
C ALA A 113 7.14 -9.16 1.59
N ILE A 114 8.44 -8.87 1.69
CA ILE A 114 9.24 -8.27 0.62
C ILE A 114 10.48 -9.14 0.40
N SER A 115 10.76 -9.52 -0.84
CA SER A 115 12.06 -10.16 -1.16
C SER A 115 13.20 -9.22 -0.77
N SER A 116 14.34 -9.71 -0.29
CA SER A 116 15.43 -8.86 0.23
C SER A 116 15.89 -7.72 -0.72
N TYR A 117 15.74 -7.87 -2.03
CA TYR A 117 16.00 -6.83 -3.03
C TYR A 117 14.93 -5.72 -3.08
N ALA A 118 13.70 -6.02 -2.70
CA ALA A 118 12.57 -5.13 -2.84
C ALA A 118 12.41 -4.11 -1.68
N PHE A 119 13.16 -4.25 -0.58
CA PHE A 119 13.17 -3.21 0.48
C PHE A 119 13.69 -1.86 -0.04
N ARG A 120 14.77 -1.88 -0.85
CA ARG A 120 15.28 -0.67 -1.53
C ARG A 120 14.24 -0.10 -2.49
N THR A 121 13.54 -0.96 -3.21
CA THR A 121 12.49 -0.59 -4.16
C THR A 121 11.34 0.12 -3.46
N VAL A 122 10.82 -0.45 -2.37
CA VAL A 122 9.74 0.15 -1.58
C VAL A 122 10.18 1.44 -0.89
N SER A 123 11.43 1.51 -0.39
CA SER A 123 11.97 2.75 0.19
C SER A 123 12.03 3.89 -0.84
N LYS A 124 12.53 3.60 -2.06
CA LYS A 124 12.56 4.58 -3.15
C LYS A 124 11.16 5.01 -3.59
N PHE A 125 10.22 4.06 -3.67
CA PHE A 125 8.82 4.35 -3.94
C PHE A 125 8.23 5.30 -2.90
N ALA A 126 8.34 4.98 -1.60
CA ALA A 126 7.82 5.85 -0.54
C ALA A 126 8.45 7.26 -0.57
N GLN A 127 9.74 7.36 -0.84
CA GLN A 127 10.44 8.65 -0.98
C GLN A 127 10.03 9.46 -2.21
N SER A 128 9.32 8.84 -3.17
CA SER A 128 8.86 9.49 -4.40
C SER A 128 7.76 10.50 -4.16
N PHE A 129 7.08 10.44 -3.02
CA PHE A 129 5.93 11.28 -2.73
C PHE A 129 6.28 12.35 -1.70
N ASP A 130 5.57 13.47 -1.79
CA ASP A 130 5.56 14.50 -0.77
C ASP A 130 4.38 14.28 0.18
N PHE A 131 4.69 13.82 1.38
CA PHE A 131 3.74 13.67 2.47
C PHE A 131 3.75 14.87 3.42
N SER A 132 4.50 15.92 3.10
CA SER A 132 4.41 17.18 3.83
C SER A 132 3.00 17.73 3.62
N SER A 133 2.19 17.73 4.68
CA SER A 133 1.04 18.62 4.76
C SER A 133 1.59 20.03 4.87
N GLU A 134 1.91 20.69 3.77
CA GLU A 134 2.25 22.11 3.86
C GLU A 134 1.05 22.87 4.45
N LYS A 135 1.38 23.63 5.49
CA LYS A 135 0.55 24.62 6.18
C LYS A 135 0.22 25.79 5.26
#